data_AF-Q3TCN2-F1
#
_entry.id   AF-Q3TCN2-F1
#
_cell.length_a   1.000
_cell.length_b   1.000
_cell.length_c   1.000
_cell.angle_alpha   90.00
_cell.angle_beta   90.00
_cell.angle_gamma   90.00
#
_symmetry.space_group_name_H-M   'P 1'
#
loop_
_entity.id
_entity.type
_entity.pdbx_description
1 polymer ?
#
loop_
_entity_poly.entity_id
_entity_poly.type
_entity_poly.pdbx_seq_one_letter_code
_entity_poly.pdbx_strand_id
1 'polypeptide(L)'
;MAAPVDGSSGGWAARALRRALALTSLTTLALLASLTGLLLSGPAGALPTLGPGWQRQNPDPPVSRTRSLLLDAASGQLRLEDGFHPDAVAWANLTNAIRETGWAYLDLSTNGRYNDSLQAYAAGVVEASVSEELIYMHWMNTVVNYCGPFEYEVGYCEKLKNFLEANLEWMQREMELNPDSPYWHQVRLTLLQLKGLEDSYEGRLTFPTGRFTIKPLGFLLLQISGDLEDLEPALNKTNTKPSLGSGSCSALIKLLPGGHDLLVAHNTWNSYQNMLRIIKKYRLQFREGPQEEYPLVAGNNLVFSSYPGTIFSGDDFYILGSGLVTLETTIGNKNPALWKYVQPQGCVLEWIRNVVANRLALDGATWADVFKRFNSGTYNNQWMIVDYKAFLPNGPSPGSRVLTILEQIPGMVVVADKTAELYKTTYWASYNIPYFETVFNASGLQALVAQYGDWFSYTKNPRAKIFQRDQSLVEDMDAMVRLMRYNDFLHDPLSLCEACNPKPNAENAISARSDLNPANGSYPFQALHQRAHGGIDVKVTSFTLAKYMSMLAASGPTWDQCPPFQWSKSPFHSMLHMGQPDLWMFSPIRVPWD
;
A
#
# COMPACT_ATOMS: atom_id res chain seq x y z
N MET A 1 -69.01 -74.46 34.30
CA MET A 1 -69.95 -73.99 35.35
C MET A 1 -69.15 -73.22 36.39
N ALA A 2 -69.62 -72.01 36.73
CA ALA A 2 -69.21 -71.12 37.83
C ALA A 2 -67.79 -70.50 37.83
N ALA A 3 -67.78 -69.16 37.94
CA ALA A 3 -66.68 -68.21 38.18
C ALA A 3 -66.36 -68.12 39.72
N PRO A 4 -65.57 -67.18 40.33
CA PRO A 4 -65.25 -65.81 39.87
C PRO A 4 -63.91 -65.09 40.29
N VAL A 5 -63.61 -63.99 39.56
CA VAL A 5 -63.27 -62.59 39.98
C VAL A 5 -61.87 -62.15 40.49
N ASP A 6 -61.33 -61.18 39.72
CA ASP A 6 -60.52 -59.96 39.94
C ASP A 6 -59.11 -59.91 40.55
N GLY A 7 -58.23 -59.11 39.90
CA GLY A 7 -57.04 -58.55 40.55
C GLY A 7 -55.89 -57.92 39.73
N SER A 8 -56.18 -56.99 38.82
CA SER A 8 -55.31 -55.85 38.41
C SER A 8 -54.07 -56.01 37.50
N SER A 9 -53.92 -54.97 36.66
CA SER A 9 -53.00 -54.75 35.54
C SER A 9 -51.82 -53.83 35.88
N GLY A 10 -50.65 -54.06 35.30
CA GLY A 10 -49.59 -53.05 35.22
C GLY A 10 -48.30 -53.57 34.56
N GLY A 11 -47.89 -53.00 33.43
CA GLY A 11 -46.58 -53.33 32.84
C GLY A 11 -46.30 -53.03 31.37
N TRP A 12 -46.99 -52.09 30.73
CA TRP A 12 -46.62 -51.57 29.40
C TRP A 12 -46.09 -50.13 29.52
N ALA A 13 -44.92 -49.95 30.14
CA ALA A 13 -44.28 -48.62 30.26
C ALA A 13 -42.74 -48.66 30.37
N ALA A 14 -42.08 -49.77 30.03
CA ALA A 14 -40.62 -49.91 30.25
C ALA A 14 -39.77 -50.20 28.99
N ARG A 15 -40.37 -50.30 27.79
CA ARG A 15 -39.63 -50.58 26.55
C ARG A 15 -39.66 -49.47 25.48
N ALA A 16 -40.43 -48.40 25.70
CA ALA A 16 -40.43 -47.23 24.81
C ALA A 16 -39.47 -46.10 25.26
N LEU A 17 -38.96 -46.12 26.51
CA LEU A 17 -38.08 -45.05 27.03
C LEU A 17 -36.59 -45.22 26.69
N ARG A 18 -36.14 -46.39 26.22
CA ARG A 18 -34.69 -46.62 25.94
C ARG A 18 -34.24 -46.26 24.52
N ARG A 19 -35.15 -45.90 23.61
CA ARG A 19 -34.80 -45.41 22.25
C ARG A 19 -34.95 -43.90 22.06
N ALA A 20 -35.68 -43.21 22.95
CA ALA A 20 -35.78 -41.74 22.93
C ALA A 20 -34.59 -41.04 23.64
N LEU A 21 -33.85 -41.74 24.50
CA LEU A 21 -32.69 -41.22 25.23
C LEU A 21 -31.34 -41.36 24.50
N ALA A 22 -31.31 -42.03 23.34
CA ALA A 22 -30.10 -42.16 22.52
C ALA A 22 -30.05 -41.16 21.34
N LEU A 23 -31.17 -40.55 20.97
CA LEU A 23 -31.24 -39.51 19.92
C LEU A 23 -31.16 -38.08 20.49
N THR A 24 -31.40 -37.90 21.79
CA THR A 24 -31.24 -36.60 22.48
C THR A 24 -29.82 -36.35 22.97
N SER A 25 -28.99 -37.39 23.11
CA SER A 25 -27.57 -37.25 23.48
C SER A 25 -26.66 -36.91 22.28
N LEU A 26 -27.04 -37.30 21.06
CA LEU A 26 -26.29 -36.94 19.85
C LEU A 26 -26.59 -35.51 19.35
N THR A 27 -27.80 -35.00 19.57
CA THR A 27 -28.16 -33.62 19.23
C THR A 27 -27.65 -32.60 20.27
N THR A 28 -27.54 -33.00 21.53
CA THR A 28 -26.90 -32.15 22.57
C THR A 28 -25.38 -32.12 22.46
N LEU A 29 -24.70 -33.20 22.04
CA LEU A 29 -23.26 -33.12 21.74
C LEU A 29 -22.96 -32.28 20.49
N ALA A 30 -23.83 -32.27 19.47
CA ALA A 30 -23.66 -31.39 18.31
C ALA A 30 -23.96 -29.91 18.63
N LEU A 31 -24.89 -29.63 19.56
CA LEU A 31 -25.10 -28.26 20.07
C LEU A 31 -23.98 -27.80 21.02
N LEU A 32 -23.41 -28.69 21.83
CA LEU A 32 -22.24 -28.34 22.66
C LEU A 32 -20.96 -28.20 21.84
N ALA A 33 -20.80 -28.91 20.72
CA ALA A 33 -19.69 -28.70 19.78
C ALA A 33 -19.82 -27.39 18.97
N SER A 34 -21.05 -26.93 18.70
CA SER A 34 -21.27 -25.62 18.07
C SER A 34 -21.21 -24.46 19.07
N LEU A 35 -21.60 -24.65 20.34
CA LEU A 35 -21.39 -23.65 21.40
C LEU A 35 -19.94 -23.59 21.90
N THR A 36 -19.17 -24.69 21.86
CA THR A 36 -17.72 -24.65 22.15
C THR A 36 -16.89 -24.17 20.94
N GLY A 37 -17.41 -24.31 19.72
CA GLY A 37 -16.87 -23.66 18.52
C GLY A 37 -17.08 -22.14 18.47
N LEU A 38 -18.17 -21.63 19.07
CA LEU A 38 -18.43 -20.18 19.19
C LEU A 38 -17.72 -19.49 20.37
N LEU A 39 -17.17 -20.24 21.32
CA LEU A 39 -16.41 -19.71 22.47
C LEU A 39 -14.88 -19.79 22.29
N LEU A 40 -14.42 -20.39 21.18
CA LEU A 40 -13.01 -20.45 20.78
C LEU A 40 -12.66 -19.50 19.62
N SER A 41 -13.64 -18.78 19.06
CA SER A 41 -13.40 -17.60 18.22
C SER A 41 -13.24 -16.37 19.10
N GLY A 42 -12.04 -16.17 19.64
CA GLY A 42 -11.61 -14.86 20.16
C GLY A 42 -11.79 -13.78 19.07
N PRO A 43 -11.87 -12.49 19.42
CA PRO A 43 -12.20 -11.44 18.47
C PRO A 43 -11.11 -11.39 17.39
N ALA A 44 -11.41 -11.99 16.24
CA ALA A 44 -10.58 -11.92 15.05
C ALA A 44 -10.65 -10.48 14.55
N GLY A 45 -9.68 -9.66 14.98
CA GLY A 45 -9.59 -8.24 14.59
C GLY A 45 -9.04 -7.32 15.67
N ALA A 46 -8.94 -7.73 16.93
CA ALA A 46 -8.24 -6.95 17.95
C ALA A 46 -6.79 -7.44 18.06
N LEU A 47 -5.82 -6.53 17.87
CA LEU A 47 -4.45 -6.75 18.34
C LEU A 47 -4.52 -7.31 19.78
N PRO A 48 -3.79 -8.39 20.11
CA PRO A 48 -3.85 -8.95 21.45
C PRO A 48 -3.51 -7.86 22.46
N THR A 49 -4.33 -7.72 23.50
CA THR A 49 -4.00 -6.86 24.63
C THR A 49 -2.64 -7.30 25.17
N LEU A 50 -1.67 -6.38 25.16
CA LEU A 50 -0.30 -6.60 25.61
C LEU A 50 -0.29 -7.39 26.94
N GLY A 51 0.51 -8.45 26.98
CA GLY A 51 0.64 -9.29 28.17
C GLY A 51 1.06 -8.47 29.41
N PRO A 52 0.71 -8.94 30.63
CA PRO A 52 1.02 -8.25 31.87
C PRO A 52 2.54 -8.30 32.11
N GLY A 53 3.26 -7.32 31.56
CA GLY A 53 4.72 -7.25 31.60
C GLY A 53 5.30 -6.13 30.75
N TRP A 54 4.54 -5.56 29.79
CA TRP A 54 4.97 -4.43 28.98
C TRP A 54 4.22 -3.15 29.36
N GLN A 55 4.61 -2.53 30.47
CA GLN A 55 4.40 -1.09 30.62
C GLN A 55 5.38 -0.40 29.65
N ARG A 56 4.89 0.08 28.49
CA ARG A 56 5.71 0.92 27.59
C ARG A 56 6.11 2.18 28.36
N GLN A 57 7.39 2.28 28.72
CA GLN A 57 7.93 3.38 29.52
C GLN A 57 8.05 4.71 28.76
N ASN A 58 7.79 4.74 27.45
CA ASN A 58 7.70 5.98 26.68
C ASN A 58 6.84 5.75 25.42
N PRO A 59 5.79 6.55 25.15
CA PRO A 59 4.98 6.41 23.93
C PRO A 59 5.73 6.88 22.68
N ASP A 60 6.74 7.74 22.83
CA ASP A 60 7.52 8.26 21.73
C ASP A 60 8.65 7.28 21.35
N PRO A 61 8.78 6.90 20.06
CA PRO A 61 9.92 6.14 19.59
C PRO A 61 11.22 6.90 19.92
N PRO A 62 12.31 6.22 20.31
CA PRO A 62 13.59 6.86 20.51
C PRO A 62 14.07 7.53 19.21
N VAL A 63 14.91 8.56 19.34
CA VAL A 63 15.48 9.29 18.19
C VAL A 63 16.18 8.32 17.22
N SER A 64 16.88 7.31 17.74
CA SER A 64 17.44 6.23 16.93
C SER A 64 17.37 4.90 17.68
N ARG A 65 17.08 3.81 16.97
CA ARG A 65 17.08 2.43 17.47
C ARG A 65 17.66 1.49 16.43
N THR A 66 18.60 0.65 16.84
CA THR A 66 19.20 -0.38 16.00
C THR A 66 18.94 -1.77 16.59
N ARG A 67 18.51 -2.72 15.77
CA ARG A 67 18.27 -4.12 16.14
C ARG A 67 18.91 -5.05 15.13
N SER A 68 19.39 -6.20 15.59
CA SER A 68 19.91 -7.29 14.76
C SER A 68 19.20 -8.59 15.10
N LEU A 69 18.96 -9.45 14.11
CA LEU A 69 18.39 -10.79 14.31
C LEU A 69 19.45 -11.87 14.03
N LEU A 70 19.85 -12.59 15.06
CA LEU A 70 20.87 -13.63 14.98
C LEU A 70 20.21 -15.01 14.93
N LEU A 71 20.79 -15.91 14.15
CA LEU A 71 20.51 -17.34 14.23
C LEU A 71 21.48 -17.97 15.23
N ASP A 72 21.00 -18.30 16.43
CA ASP A 72 21.81 -18.93 17.46
C ASP A 72 22.15 -20.38 17.08
N ALA A 73 23.42 -20.67 16.80
CA ALA A 73 23.85 -22.00 16.38
C ALA A 73 23.66 -23.08 17.45
N ALA A 74 23.64 -22.70 18.74
CA ALA A 74 23.51 -23.66 19.84
C ALA A 74 22.06 -24.16 20.02
N SER A 75 21.07 -23.27 19.84
CA SER A 75 19.64 -23.57 20.00
C SER A 75 18.90 -23.75 18.68
N GLY A 76 19.47 -23.30 17.55
CA GLY A 76 18.80 -23.19 16.27
C GLY A 76 17.68 -22.14 16.25
N GLN A 77 17.60 -21.27 17.26
CA GLN A 77 16.54 -20.26 17.41
C GLN A 77 16.99 -18.90 16.87
N LEU A 78 16.02 -18.12 16.40
CA LEU A 78 16.21 -16.71 16.07
C LEU A 78 16.09 -15.85 17.33
N ARG A 79 17.04 -14.94 17.54
CA ARG A 79 17.03 -14.01 18.69
C ARG A 79 17.31 -12.58 18.27
N LEU A 80 16.53 -11.64 18.81
CA LEU A 80 16.74 -10.21 18.63
C LEU A 80 17.79 -9.70 19.62
N GLU A 81 18.72 -8.89 19.13
CA GLU A 81 19.71 -8.18 19.94
C GLU A 81 19.69 -6.69 19.62
N ASP A 82 20.03 -5.87 20.61
CA ASP A 82 20.22 -4.42 20.44
C ASP A 82 21.58 -4.11 19.79
N GLY A 83 21.61 -3.12 18.90
CA GLY A 83 22.82 -2.70 18.21
C GLY A 83 23.13 -3.53 16.95
N PHE A 84 24.22 -3.14 16.28
CA PHE A 84 24.66 -3.74 15.03
C PHE A 84 25.53 -4.97 15.27
N HIS A 85 25.12 -6.10 14.70
CA HIS A 85 25.87 -7.36 14.72
C HIS A 85 26.12 -7.82 13.27
N PRO A 86 27.36 -7.80 12.77
CA PRO A 86 27.65 -8.05 11.35
C PRO A 86 27.35 -9.49 10.91
N ASP A 87 27.37 -10.44 11.85
CA ASP A 87 27.06 -11.85 11.58
C ASP A 87 25.57 -12.17 11.70
N ALA A 88 24.72 -11.17 11.98
CA ALA A 88 23.27 -11.36 12.03
C ALA A 88 22.71 -11.71 10.64
N VAL A 89 21.54 -12.35 10.62
CA VAL A 89 20.78 -12.63 9.40
C VAL A 89 20.29 -11.33 8.76
N ALA A 90 19.83 -10.40 9.59
CA ALA A 90 19.43 -9.07 9.20
C ALA A 90 19.64 -8.07 10.34
N TRP A 91 19.73 -6.79 10.01
CA TRP A 91 19.73 -5.70 10.97
C TRP A 91 18.99 -4.49 10.39
N ALA A 92 18.42 -3.69 11.28
CA ALA A 92 17.75 -2.45 10.92
C ALA A 92 18.12 -1.34 11.90
N ASN A 93 18.13 -0.11 11.39
CA ASN A 93 18.25 1.12 12.15
C ASN A 93 17.12 2.06 11.75
N LEU A 94 16.31 2.50 12.72
CA LEU A 94 15.31 3.53 12.52
C LEU A 94 15.72 4.80 13.23
N THR A 95 15.73 5.92 12.50
CA THR A 95 15.90 7.27 13.06
C THR A 95 14.59 8.03 12.93
N ASN A 96 13.98 8.41 14.05
CA ASN A 96 12.72 9.16 14.06
C ASN A 96 13.00 10.67 14.11
N ALA A 97 12.72 11.37 13.01
CA ALA A 97 12.79 12.82 12.92
C ALA A 97 11.44 13.44 12.48
N ILE A 98 10.32 12.76 12.76
CA ILE A 98 8.98 13.21 12.32
C ILE A 98 8.67 14.61 12.86
N ARG A 99 9.12 14.94 14.06
CA ARG A 99 8.88 16.25 14.66
C ARG A 99 9.67 17.37 13.97
N GLU A 100 10.85 17.05 13.43
CA GLU A 100 11.77 18.01 12.81
C GLU A 100 11.55 18.15 11.30
N THR A 101 11.25 17.06 10.60
CA THR A 101 11.19 17.01 9.13
C THR A 101 9.90 16.40 8.59
N GLY A 102 9.04 15.85 9.45
CA GLY A 102 7.88 15.05 9.05
C GLY A 102 8.22 13.65 8.51
N TRP A 103 9.47 13.20 8.63
CA TRP A 103 9.92 11.87 8.20
C TRP A 103 10.66 11.13 9.31
N ALA A 104 10.40 9.82 9.43
CA ALA A 104 11.37 8.87 9.99
C ALA A 104 12.16 8.22 8.85
N TYR A 105 13.30 7.62 9.18
CA TYR A 105 14.16 6.94 8.21
C TYR A 105 14.52 5.55 8.70
N LEU A 106 14.28 4.55 7.86
CA LEU A 106 14.64 3.17 8.13
C LEU A 106 15.75 2.76 7.17
N ASP A 107 16.83 2.24 7.73
CA ASP A 107 17.91 1.58 7.01
C ASP A 107 17.94 0.10 7.43
N LEU A 108 17.71 -0.81 6.49
CA LEU A 108 17.65 -2.25 6.71
C LEU A 108 18.59 -2.98 5.77
N SER A 109 19.28 -4.00 6.28
CA SER A 109 20.11 -4.88 5.45
C SER A 109 19.99 -6.34 5.86
N THR A 110 20.22 -7.23 4.91
CA THR A 110 20.28 -8.69 5.13
C THR A 110 21.66 -9.25 4.79
N ASN A 111 21.98 -10.40 5.35
CA ASN A 111 23.27 -11.06 5.19
C ASN A 111 23.19 -12.18 4.15
N GLY A 112 23.89 -12.00 3.04
CA GLY A 112 23.90 -12.92 1.89
C GLY A 112 24.57 -14.28 2.14
N ARG A 113 25.05 -14.56 3.36
CA ARG A 113 25.50 -15.91 3.76
C ARG A 113 24.34 -16.85 4.12
N TYR A 114 23.15 -16.31 4.38
CA TYR A 114 21.95 -17.09 4.69
C TYR A 114 21.06 -17.18 3.45
N ASN A 115 20.24 -18.24 3.36
CA ASN A 115 19.27 -18.34 2.29
C ASN A 115 18.23 -17.20 2.35
N ASP A 116 17.70 -16.83 1.19
CA ASP A 116 16.85 -15.66 1.03
C ASP A 116 15.53 -15.76 1.79
N SER A 117 15.02 -16.98 2.01
CA SER A 117 13.81 -17.18 2.81
C SER A 117 14.02 -16.73 4.26
N LEU A 118 15.16 -17.10 4.85
CA LEU A 118 15.52 -16.69 6.20
C LEU A 118 15.84 -15.19 6.24
N GLN A 119 16.53 -14.67 5.21
CA GLN A 119 16.78 -13.24 5.08
C GLN A 119 15.47 -12.42 5.03
N ALA A 120 14.49 -12.84 4.22
CA ALA A 120 13.22 -12.13 4.06
C ALA A 120 12.38 -12.13 5.33
N TYR A 121 12.27 -13.29 6.00
CA TYR A 121 11.64 -13.37 7.31
C TYR A 121 12.34 -12.45 8.32
N ALA A 122 13.67 -12.51 8.38
CA ALA A 122 14.47 -11.70 9.28
C ALA A 122 14.34 -10.19 9.01
N ALA A 123 14.25 -9.78 7.74
CA ALA A 123 14.02 -8.38 7.36
C ALA A 123 12.72 -7.84 7.97
N GLY A 124 11.62 -8.59 7.86
CA GLY A 124 10.36 -8.22 8.51
C GLY A 124 10.50 -8.11 10.03
N VAL A 125 11.20 -9.05 10.65
CA VAL A 125 11.42 -9.07 12.10
C VAL A 125 12.20 -7.85 12.59
N VAL A 126 13.33 -7.52 11.97
CA VAL A 126 14.13 -6.37 12.40
C VAL A 126 13.43 -5.03 12.13
N GLU A 127 12.63 -4.92 11.07
CA GLU A 127 11.82 -3.73 10.80
C GLU A 127 10.77 -3.51 11.88
N ALA A 128 10.00 -4.54 12.22
CA ALA A 128 9.00 -4.43 13.30
C ALA A 128 9.68 -4.01 14.62
N SER A 129 10.81 -4.64 14.95
CA SER A 129 11.53 -4.42 16.21
C SER A 129 12.07 -2.99 16.39
N VAL A 130 12.42 -2.31 15.29
CA VAL A 130 12.87 -0.90 15.36
C VAL A 130 11.73 0.12 15.26
N SER A 131 10.52 -0.30 14.86
CA SER A 131 9.41 0.59 14.53
C SER A 131 8.10 0.29 15.27
N GLU A 132 8.12 -0.53 16.33
CA GLU A 132 6.95 -1.01 17.08
C GLU A 132 5.96 0.11 17.48
N GLU A 133 6.46 1.24 17.98
CA GLU A 133 5.62 2.36 18.40
C GLU A 133 4.98 3.06 17.19
N LEU A 134 5.72 3.24 16.10
CA LEU A 134 5.20 3.83 14.87
C LEU A 134 4.17 2.92 14.20
N ILE A 135 4.40 1.60 14.18
CA ILE A 135 3.43 0.61 13.68
C ILE A 135 2.14 0.68 14.49
N TYR A 136 2.25 0.69 15.82
CA TYR A 136 1.08 0.82 16.70
C TYR A 136 0.29 2.09 16.39
N MET A 137 0.95 3.25 16.37
CA MET A 137 0.27 4.52 16.11
C MET A 137 -0.35 4.56 14.71
N HIS A 138 0.34 4.04 13.70
CA HIS A 138 -0.19 4.00 12.34
C HIS A 138 -1.40 3.08 12.21
N TRP A 139 -1.37 1.91 12.85
CA TRP A 139 -2.54 1.01 12.94
C TRP A 139 -3.74 1.70 13.57
N MET A 140 -3.53 2.37 14.71
CA MET A 140 -4.57 3.13 15.43
C MET A 140 -5.13 4.27 14.58
N ASN A 141 -4.28 4.97 13.83
CA ASN A 141 -4.69 6.09 12.98
C ASN A 141 -5.49 5.64 11.75
N THR A 142 -5.23 4.45 11.20
CA THR A 142 -5.67 4.09 9.83
C THR A 142 -6.70 2.95 9.78
N VAL A 143 -6.39 1.78 10.35
CA VAL A 143 -7.13 0.53 10.06
C VAL A 143 -7.69 -0.16 11.30
N VAL A 144 -7.49 0.37 12.51
CA VAL A 144 -7.92 -0.28 13.77
C VAL A 144 -9.40 -0.69 13.81
N ASN A 145 -10.28 0.07 13.17
CA ASN A 145 -11.71 -0.21 13.15
C ASN A 145 -12.17 -0.92 11.87
N TYR A 146 -11.30 -1.13 10.89
CA TYR A 146 -11.67 -1.68 9.59
C TYR A 146 -12.06 -3.15 9.71
N CYS A 147 -13.34 -3.47 9.50
CA CYS A 147 -13.87 -4.81 9.77
C CYS A 147 -13.62 -5.28 11.22
N GLY A 148 -13.69 -4.33 12.16
CA GLY A 148 -13.62 -4.62 13.59
C GLY A 148 -14.84 -5.38 14.12
N PRO A 149 -14.84 -5.75 15.42
CA PRO A 149 -15.90 -6.56 16.03
C PRO A 149 -17.29 -5.89 16.06
N PHE A 150 -17.35 -4.59 15.80
CA PHE A 150 -18.58 -3.79 15.80
C PHE A 150 -18.89 -3.17 14.42
N GLU A 151 -18.28 -3.69 13.36
CA GLU A 151 -18.51 -3.20 12.00
C GLU A 151 -19.98 -3.37 11.59
N TYR A 152 -20.55 -2.34 10.99
CA TYR A 152 -21.96 -2.36 10.58
C TYR A 152 -22.16 -3.24 9.33
N GLU A 153 -21.25 -3.16 8.37
CA GLU A 153 -21.31 -3.93 7.11
C GLU A 153 -20.73 -5.34 7.27
N VAL A 154 -21.27 -6.13 8.22
CA VAL A 154 -20.80 -7.51 8.54
C VAL A 154 -20.69 -8.39 7.29
N GLY A 155 -21.66 -8.30 6.38
CA GLY A 155 -21.67 -9.09 5.14
C GLY A 155 -20.53 -8.75 4.16
N TYR A 156 -20.05 -7.50 4.15
CA TYR A 156 -18.86 -7.15 3.38
C TYR A 156 -17.60 -7.75 4.02
N CYS A 157 -17.47 -7.64 5.35
CA CYS A 157 -16.29 -8.13 6.06
C CYS A 157 -16.14 -9.65 5.99
N GLU A 158 -17.24 -10.39 6.03
CA GLU A 158 -17.21 -11.84 5.80
C GLU A 158 -16.73 -12.18 4.39
N LYS A 159 -17.25 -11.47 3.37
CA LYS A 159 -16.79 -11.65 1.97
C LYS A 159 -15.30 -11.31 1.81
N LEU A 160 -14.85 -10.20 2.39
CA LEU A 160 -13.45 -9.78 2.34
C LEU A 160 -12.56 -10.83 2.99
N LYS A 161 -12.90 -11.27 4.21
CA LYS A 161 -12.15 -12.32 4.91
C LYS A 161 -12.06 -13.59 4.07
N ASN A 162 -13.19 -14.08 3.54
CA ASN A 162 -13.24 -15.27 2.69
C ASN A 162 -12.41 -15.10 1.41
N PHE A 163 -12.47 -13.92 0.78
CA PHE A 163 -11.68 -13.59 -0.41
C PHE A 163 -10.18 -13.67 -0.12
N LEU A 164 -9.74 -13.01 0.96
CA LEU A 164 -8.33 -12.95 1.36
C LEU A 164 -7.80 -14.33 1.79
N GLU A 165 -8.58 -15.10 2.57
CA GLU A 165 -8.21 -16.48 2.94
C GLU A 165 -8.04 -17.37 1.72
N ALA A 166 -9.00 -17.32 0.78
CA ALA A 166 -8.95 -18.09 -0.45
C ALA A 166 -7.79 -17.68 -1.37
N ASN A 167 -7.45 -16.38 -1.39
CA ASN A 167 -6.32 -15.85 -2.16
C ASN A 167 -4.97 -16.25 -1.57
N LEU A 168 -4.80 -16.09 -0.25
CA LEU A 168 -3.59 -16.50 0.45
C LEU A 168 -3.36 -18.01 0.32
N GLU A 169 -4.40 -18.82 0.49
CA GLU A 169 -4.33 -20.28 0.32
C GLU A 169 -3.96 -20.67 -1.12
N TRP A 170 -4.51 -19.98 -2.12
CA TRP A 170 -4.13 -20.20 -3.51
C TRP A 170 -2.64 -19.90 -3.76
N MET A 171 -2.13 -18.77 -3.26
CA MET A 171 -0.70 -18.47 -3.36
C MET A 171 0.17 -19.52 -2.64
N GLN A 172 -0.24 -19.98 -1.45
CA GLN A 172 0.47 -21.07 -0.75
C GLN A 172 0.53 -22.34 -1.61
N ARG A 173 -0.59 -22.73 -2.23
CA ARG A 173 -0.65 -23.88 -3.13
C ARG A 173 0.22 -23.70 -4.37
N GLU A 174 0.23 -22.52 -4.99
CA GLU A 174 1.08 -22.25 -6.15
C GLU A 174 2.57 -22.32 -5.80
N MET A 175 2.97 -21.84 -4.63
CA MET A 175 4.36 -21.95 -4.15
C MET A 175 4.77 -23.42 -3.91
N GLU A 176 3.86 -24.27 -3.41
CA GLU A 176 4.13 -25.70 -3.22
C GLU A 176 4.19 -26.49 -4.53
N LEU A 177 3.33 -26.16 -5.50
CA LEU A 177 3.27 -26.85 -6.78
C LEU A 177 4.40 -26.45 -7.73
N ASN A 178 5.01 -25.28 -7.52
CA ASN A 178 6.04 -24.73 -8.39
C ASN A 178 7.34 -24.40 -7.60
N PRO A 179 7.97 -25.39 -6.95
CA PRO A 179 9.13 -25.16 -6.07
C PRO A 179 10.35 -24.58 -6.79
N ASP A 180 10.46 -24.76 -8.11
CA ASP A 180 11.57 -24.28 -8.94
C ASP A 180 11.27 -22.95 -9.66
N SER A 181 10.09 -22.36 -9.45
CA SER A 181 9.67 -21.14 -10.16
C SER A 181 10.29 -19.87 -9.55
N PRO A 182 11.04 -19.06 -10.33
CA PRO A 182 11.54 -17.77 -9.87
C PRO A 182 10.42 -16.82 -9.40
N TYR A 183 9.30 -16.75 -10.12
CA TYR A 183 8.20 -15.86 -9.77
C TYR A 183 7.59 -16.21 -8.40
N TRP A 184 7.27 -17.48 -8.19
CA TRP A 184 6.68 -17.94 -6.92
C TRP A 184 7.68 -17.91 -5.77
N HIS A 185 8.98 -18.07 -6.04
CA HIS A 185 10.03 -17.79 -5.07
C HIS A 185 9.97 -16.33 -4.60
N GLN A 186 9.88 -15.36 -5.52
CA GLN A 186 9.79 -13.94 -5.16
C GLN A 186 8.53 -13.59 -4.36
N VAL A 187 7.39 -14.17 -4.73
CA VAL A 187 6.14 -14.03 -3.96
C VAL A 187 6.31 -14.59 -2.54
N ARG A 188 6.97 -15.76 -2.40
CA ARG A 188 7.25 -16.36 -1.08
C ARG A 188 8.09 -15.44 -0.21
N LEU A 189 9.16 -14.85 -0.75
CA LEU A 189 10.01 -13.93 0.01
C LEU A 189 9.20 -12.72 0.53
N THR A 190 8.34 -12.14 -0.31
CA THR A 190 7.48 -11.02 0.08
C THR A 190 6.51 -11.40 1.20
N LEU A 191 5.87 -12.57 1.11
CA LEU A 191 4.97 -13.07 2.15
C LEU A 191 5.70 -13.46 3.44
N LEU A 192 6.94 -13.96 3.35
CA LEU A 192 7.79 -14.24 4.51
C LEU A 192 8.19 -12.97 5.24
N GLN A 193 8.48 -11.88 4.52
CA GLN A 193 8.75 -10.58 5.13
C GLN A 193 7.53 -10.07 5.89
N LEU A 194 6.33 -10.18 5.32
CA LEU A 194 5.09 -9.84 6.04
C LEU A 194 4.89 -10.72 7.27
N LYS A 195 5.16 -12.03 7.15
CA LYS A 195 5.09 -12.96 8.29
C LYS A 195 6.06 -12.58 9.41
N GLY A 196 7.30 -12.27 9.06
CA GLY A 196 8.33 -11.85 10.01
C GLY A 196 7.97 -10.55 10.73
N LEU A 197 7.40 -9.59 9.99
CA LEU A 197 6.90 -8.33 10.56
C LEU A 197 5.81 -8.59 11.61
N GLU A 198 4.81 -9.41 11.29
CA GLU A 198 3.71 -9.72 12.20
C GLU A 198 4.17 -10.56 13.41
N ASP A 199 4.92 -11.63 13.18
CA ASP A 199 5.45 -12.51 14.24
C ASP A 199 6.32 -11.74 15.24
N SER A 200 7.16 -10.83 14.74
CA SER A 200 8.02 -10.00 15.59
C SER A 200 7.23 -8.99 16.41
N TYR A 201 6.23 -8.33 15.82
CA TYR A 201 5.38 -7.40 16.56
C TYR A 201 4.53 -8.12 17.63
N GLU A 202 4.15 -9.38 17.38
CA GLU A 202 3.51 -10.25 18.36
C GLU A 202 4.47 -10.84 19.41
N GLY A 203 5.77 -10.55 19.30
CA GLY A 203 6.81 -10.99 20.24
C GLY A 203 7.10 -12.50 20.20
N ARG A 204 6.75 -13.20 19.10
CA ARG A 204 6.90 -14.66 18.99
C ARG A 204 7.40 -15.06 17.60
N LEU A 205 8.70 -15.31 17.51
CA LEU A 205 9.35 -15.68 16.25
C LEU A 205 9.17 -17.19 15.96
N THR A 206 8.72 -17.53 14.75
CA THR A 206 8.61 -18.91 14.27
C THR A 206 8.81 -18.92 12.76
N PHE A 207 10.05 -19.17 12.33
CA PHE A 207 10.42 -19.21 10.91
C PHE A 207 9.82 -20.46 10.21
N PRO A 208 8.99 -20.29 9.16
CA PRO A 208 8.39 -21.43 8.47
C PRO A 208 9.30 -21.97 7.36
N THR A 209 9.63 -23.26 7.44
CA THR A 209 10.42 -23.97 6.42
C THR A 209 9.61 -24.38 5.19
N GLY A 210 8.29 -24.49 5.31
CA GLY A 210 7.36 -24.86 4.24
C GLY A 210 6.20 -23.88 4.12
N ARG A 211 4.97 -24.41 4.07
CA ARG A 211 3.71 -23.65 4.10
C ARG A 211 3.58 -22.84 5.37
N PHE A 212 2.97 -21.66 5.27
CA PHE A 212 2.57 -20.84 6.42
C PHE A 212 1.27 -20.10 6.17
N THR A 213 0.67 -19.57 7.23
CA THR A 213 -0.57 -18.79 7.16
C THR A 213 -0.28 -17.34 7.51
N ILE A 214 -0.84 -16.41 6.73
CA ILE A 214 -0.93 -14.98 7.05
C ILE A 214 -2.34 -14.69 7.56
N LYS A 215 -2.48 -13.89 8.62
CA LYS A 215 -3.80 -13.50 9.11
C LYS A 215 -4.44 -12.50 8.14
N PRO A 216 -5.65 -12.75 7.62
CA PRO A 216 -6.28 -11.89 6.60
C PRO A 216 -6.47 -10.44 7.05
N LEU A 217 -6.85 -10.25 8.31
CA LEU A 217 -7.11 -8.95 8.93
C LEU A 217 -6.02 -8.54 9.94
N GLY A 218 -4.82 -9.11 9.80
CA GLY A 218 -3.62 -8.70 10.53
C GLY A 218 -2.87 -7.60 9.79
N PHE A 219 -1.54 -7.65 9.79
CA PHE A 219 -0.70 -6.68 9.09
C PHE A 219 -0.85 -6.69 7.56
N LEU A 220 -1.55 -7.68 6.99
CA LEU A 220 -1.98 -7.64 5.60
C LEU A 220 -2.82 -6.39 5.30
N LEU A 221 -3.67 -5.92 6.23
CA LEU A 221 -4.50 -4.72 6.05
C LEU A 221 -3.68 -3.43 5.83
N LEU A 222 -2.46 -3.36 6.39
CA LEU A 222 -1.54 -2.26 6.13
C LEU A 222 -0.91 -2.33 4.73
N GLN A 223 -0.93 -3.52 4.10
CA GLN A 223 -0.39 -3.71 2.76
C GLN A 223 -1.44 -3.46 1.68
N ILE A 224 -2.68 -3.90 1.94
CA ILE A 224 -3.75 -3.90 0.94
C ILE A 224 -4.58 -2.61 0.95
N SER A 225 -4.09 -1.52 1.54
CA SER A 225 -4.88 -0.28 1.66
C SER A 225 -5.34 0.26 0.30
N GLY A 226 -4.45 0.23 -0.70
CA GLY A 226 -4.78 0.59 -2.09
C GLY A 226 -5.63 -0.46 -2.80
N ASP A 227 -5.32 -1.76 -2.61
CA ASP A 227 -6.13 -2.86 -3.16
C ASP A 227 -7.58 -2.83 -2.66
N LEU A 228 -7.81 -2.39 -1.41
CA LEU A 228 -9.14 -2.27 -0.81
C LEU A 228 -10.02 -1.24 -1.54
N GLU A 229 -9.46 -0.25 -2.23
CA GLU A 229 -10.23 0.71 -3.01
C GLU A 229 -11.03 0.03 -4.14
N ASP A 230 -10.51 -1.06 -4.69
CA ASP A 230 -11.19 -1.83 -5.73
C ASP A 230 -11.89 -3.09 -5.18
N LEU A 231 -11.40 -3.68 -4.08
CA LEU A 231 -12.07 -4.82 -3.43
C LEU A 231 -13.40 -4.43 -2.80
N GLU A 232 -13.51 -3.23 -2.21
CA GLU A 232 -14.77 -2.75 -1.63
C GLU A 232 -15.93 -2.72 -2.65
N PRO A 233 -15.83 -2.03 -3.81
CA PRO A 233 -16.86 -2.08 -4.83
C PRO A 233 -17.00 -3.47 -5.46
N ALA A 234 -15.91 -4.22 -5.68
CA ALA A 234 -15.99 -5.57 -6.26
C ALA A 234 -16.76 -6.57 -5.37
N LEU A 235 -16.68 -6.40 -4.05
CA LEU A 235 -17.40 -7.24 -3.06
C LEU A 235 -18.75 -6.63 -2.63
N ASN A 236 -19.21 -5.57 -3.32
CA ASN A 236 -20.47 -4.88 -3.10
C ASN A 236 -20.60 -4.25 -1.69
N LYS A 237 -19.54 -3.60 -1.20
CA LYS A 237 -19.64 -2.70 -0.04
C LYS A 237 -20.50 -1.49 -0.41
N THR A 238 -21.39 -1.06 0.47
CA THR A 238 -22.27 0.08 0.21
C THR A 238 -21.54 1.42 0.36
N ASN A 239 -20.70 1.55 1.39
CA ASN A 239 -19.89 2.74 1.63
C ASN A 239 -18.43 2.46 1.27
N THR A 240 -18.07 2.68 0.01
CA THR A 240 -16.69 2.52 -0.47
C THR A 240 -15.82 3.71 -0.04
N LYS A 241 -14.59 3.44 0.41
CA LYS A 241 -13.52 4.41 0.68
C LYS A 241 -13.27 5.34 -0.51
N PRO A 242 -13.06 4.84 -1.75
CA PRO A 242 -12.88 5.74 -2.88
C PRO A 242 -14.22 6.37 -3.24
N SER A 243 -14.30 7.66 -2.94
CA SER A 243 -15.42 8.48 -3.37
C SER A 243 -15.31 8.84 -4.85
N LEU A 244 -16.44 9.09 -5.52
CA LEU A 244 -16.43 9.46 -6.94
C LEU A 244 -15.55 10.69 -7.17
N GLY A 245 -14.55 10.53 -8.04
CA GLY A 245 -13.57 11.56 -8.37
C GLY A 245 -12.43 11.69 -7.36
N SER A 246 -12.36 10.91 -6.28
CA SER A 246 -11.21 11.01 -5.37
C SER A 246 -9.95 10.72 -6.18
N GLY A 247 -9.07 11.71 -6.30
CA GLY A 247 -7.74 11.51 -6.83
C GLY A 247 -6.87 10.76 -5.82
N SER A 248 -5.86 10.06 -6.34
CA SER A 248 -4.75 9.49 -5.59
C SER A 248 -3.46 9.79 -6.35
N CYS A 249 -2.87 10.93 -5.99
CA CYS A 249 -1.53 11.36 -6.41
C CYS A 249 -1.43 12.12 -7.75
N SER A 250 -0.35 12.90 -7.84
CA SER A 250 0.11 13.60 -9.05
C SER A 250 1.57 13.25 -9.30
N ALA A 251 1.98 13.06 -10.56
CA ALA A 251 3.37 12.79 -10.92
C ALA A 251 3.82 13.62 -12.13
N LEU A 252 5.11 13.96 -12.16
CA LEU A 252 5.74 14.65 -13.28
C LEU A 252 7.13 14.06 -13.56
N ILE A 253 7.34 13.66 -14.80
CA ILE A 253 8.65 13.29 -15.36
C ILE A 253 9.04 14.40 -16.33
N LYS A 254 10.13 15.11 -16.03
CA LYS A 254 10.54 16.31 -16.77
C LYS A 254 11.92 16.14 -17.36
N LEU A 255 12.02 16.21 -18.69
CA LEU A 255 13.28 16.35 -19.39
C LEU A 255 13.66 17.83 -19.40
N LEU A 256 14.80 18.17 -18.78
CA LEU A 256 15.27 19.55 -18.69
C LEU A 256 15.72 20.09 -20.07
N PRO A 257 15.75 21.43 -20.26
CA PRO A 257 16.25 22.04 -21.49
C PRO A 257 17.61 21.46 -21.91
N GLY A 258 17.79 21.20 -23.21
CA GLY A 258 19.01 20.58 -23.74
C GLY A 258 19.24 19.12 -23.34
N GLY A 259 18.29 18.48 -22.63
CA GLY A 259 18.47 17.14 -22.08
C GLY A 259 19.51 17.07 -20.96
N HIS A 260 19.77 18.19 -20.27
CA HIS A 260 20.83 18.27 -19.25
C HIS A 260 20.61 17.29 -18.08
N ASP A 261 19.35 17.08 -17.68
CA ASP A 261 18.94 16.10 -16.68
C ASP A 261 17.52 15.61 -16.98
N LEU A 262 17.13 14.52 -16.33
CA LEU A 262 15.78 13.97 -16.34
C LEU A 262 15.31 13.90 -14.88
N LEU A 263 14.33 14.74 -14.54
CA LEU A 263 13.76 14.78 -13.20
C LEU A 263 12.51 13.91 -13.13
N VAL A 264 12.32 13.23 -12.00
CA VAL A 264 11.15 12.39 -11.73
C VAL A 264 10.60 12.74 -10.36
N ALA A 265 9.34 13.14 -10.32
CA ALA A 265 8.69 13.58 -9.10
C ALA A 265 7.30 12.97 -8.90
N HIS A 266 6.97 12.75 -7.63
CA HIS A 266 5.70 12.19 -7.19
C HIS A 266 5.18 12.95 -5.95
N ASN A 267 3.89 13.27 -5.95
CA ASN A 267 3.17 13.91 -4.84
C ASN A 267 1.98 13.00 -4.48
N THR A 268 2.06 12.33 -3.33
CA THR A 268 1.01 11.41 -2.89
C THR A 268 -0.20 12.19 -2.44
N TRP A 269 -1.41 11.82 -2.91
CA TRP A 269 -2.64 12.29 -2.27
C TRP A 269 -3.20 11.20 -1.38
N ASN A 270 -3.47 11.53 -0.12
CA ASN A 270 -4.00 10.56 0.83
C ASN A 270 -4.77 11.28 1.95
N SER A 271 -5.44 10.50 2.81
CA SER A 271 -5.99 10.99 4.06
C SER A 271 -4.88 11.48 4.99
N TYR A 272 -5.13 12.59 5.69
CA TYR A 272 -4.17 13.20 6.62
C TYR A 272 -3.84 12.28 7.81
N GLN A 273 -4.74 11.35 8.18
CA GLN A 273 -4.46 10.35 9.22
C GLN A 273 -3.31 9.39 8.85
N ASN A 274 -2.94 9.28 7.56
CA ASN A 274 -1.85 8.42 7.09
C ASN A 274 -0.47 9.06 7.22
N MET A 275 -0.34 10.32 7.64
CA MET A 275 0.93 11.08 7.62
C MET A 275 1.98 10.67 8.68
N LEU A 276 1.97 9.43 9.19
CA LEU A 276 3.18 8.86 9.80
C LEU A 276 4.03 8.27 8.68
N ARG A 277 5.18 8.88 8.39
CA ARG A 277 5.96 8.57 7.20
C ARG A 277 7.33 8.02 7.52
N ILE A 278 7.75 6.99 6.78
CA ILE A 278 9.09 6.42 6.86
C ILE A 278 9.66 6.36 5.45
N ILE A 279 10.82 6.99 5.22
CA ILE A 279 11.61 6.70 4.02
C ILE A 279 12.47 5.48 4.33
N LYS A 280 12.34 4.44 3.51
CA LYS A 280 12.95 3.13 3.75
C LYS A 280 14.04 2.88 2.73
N LYS A 281 15.23 2.52 3.19
CA LYS A 281 16.32 1.93 2.39
C LYS A 281 16.45 0.47 2.75
N TYR A 282 16.23 -0.40 1.79
CA TYR A 282 16.50 -1.82 1.92
C TYR A 282 17.75 -2.16 1.09
N ARG A 283 18.68 -2.89 1.71
CA ARG A 283 19.86 -3.49 1.05
C ARG A 283 19.83 -4.99 1.28
N LEU A 284 19.11 -5.67 0.41
CA LEU A 284 18.84 -7.10 0.48
C LEU A 284 19.93 -7.88 -0.27
N GLN A 285 19.91 -9.20 -0.15
CA GLN A 285 20.81 -10.12 -0.86
C GLN A 285 20.02 -11.31 -1.41
N PHE A 286 18.84 -11.04 -1.97
CA PHE A 286 17.99 -12.07 -2.57
C PHE A 286 18.47 -12.44 -3.97
N ARG A 287 18.15 -13.66 -4.39
CA ARG A 287 18.38 -14.26 -5.70
C ARG A 287 17.10 -14.35 -6.49
N GLU A 288 17.23 -14.48 -7.81
CA GLU A 288 16.08 -14.55 -8.72
C GLU A 288 15.23 -15.80 -8.51
N GLY A 289 15.87 -16.92 -8.16
CA GLY A 289 15.22 -18.22 -8.02
C GLY A 289 15.60 -18.95 -6.73
N PRO A 290 14.96 -20.09 -6.48
CA PRO A 290 15.03 -20.78 -5.19
C PRO A 290 16.35 -21.55 -4.96
N GLN A 291 17.17 -21.74 -6.00
CA GLN A 291 18.47 -22.38 -5.90
C GLN A 291 19.61 -21.35 -5.81
N GLU A 292 20.67 -21.69 -5.06
CA GLU A 292 21.81 -20.80 -4.79
C GLU A 292 22.63 -20.44 -6.05
N GLU A 293 22.46 -21.19 -7.14
CA GLU A 293 23.10 -20.89 -8.44
C GLU A 293 22.45 -19.70 -9.16
N TYR A 294 21.23 -19.31 -8.79
CA TYR A 294 20.59 -18.13 -9.38
C TYR A 294 21.37 -16.85 -9.04
N PRO A 295 21.45 -15.89 -9.97
CA PRO A 295 22.07 -14.60 -9.68
C PRO A 295 21.26 -13.84 -8.63
N LEU A 296 21.94 -12.91 -7.96
CA LEU A 296 21.28 -11.91 -7.14
C LEU A 296 20.30 -11.08 -7.98
N VAL A 297 19.15 -10.74 -7.41
CA VAL A 297 18.14 -9.91 -8.08
C VAL A 297 18.67 -8.49 -8.35
N ALA A 298 18.27 -7.92 -9.48
CA ALA A 298 18.69 -6.58 -9.90
C ALA A 298 18.26 -5.48 -8.91
N GLY A 299 17.08 -5.62 -8.30
CA GLY A 299 16.49 -4.66 -7.36
C GLY A 299 16.80 -4.92 -5.89
N ASN A 300 17.96 -5.51 -5.55
CA ASN A 300 18.33 -5.79 -4.16
C ASN A 300 18.48 -4.53 -3.29
N ASN A 301 18.89 -3.42 -3.91
CA ASN A 301 18.96 -2.12 -3.25
C ASN A 301 17.78 -1.26 -3.71
N LEU A 302 17.04 -0.68 -2.76
CA LEU A 302 15.90 0.18 -3.07
C LEU A 302 15.69 1.22 -1.97
N VAL A 303 15.34 2.44 -2.37
CA VAL A 303 14.93 3.52 -1.49
C VAL A 303 13.55 4.01 -1.91
N PHE A 304 12.62 4.09 -0.95
CA PHE A 304 11.23 4.42 -1.24
C PHE A 304 10.55 5.13 -0.07
N SER A 305 9.60 6.01 -0.38
CA SER A 305 8.73 6.63 0.62
C SER A 305 7.64 5.65 1.03
N SER A 306 7.35 5.55 2.33
CA SER A 306 6.50 4.49 2.87
C SER A 306 5.85 4.92 4.21
N TYR A 307 5.27 3.94 4.88
CA TYR A 307 4.51 4.05 6.13
C TYR A 307 4.96 2.99 7.14
N PRO A 308 4.71 3.19 8.45
CA PRO A 308 4.99 2.18 9.47
C PRO A 308 4.23 0.87 9.22
N GLY A 309 4.97 -0.23 9.17
CA GLY A 309 4.40 -1.57 8.98
C GLY A 309 4.01 -1.90 7.53
N THR A 310 4.11 -0.96 6.60
CA THR A 310 3.86 -1.19 5.16
C THR A 310 5.18 -1.57 4.46
N ILE A 311 5.36 -2.83 4.07
CA ILE A 311 6.66 -3.36 3.55
C ILE A 311 6.90 -3.06 2.06
N PHE A 312 6.13 -2.12 1.52
CA PHE A 312 6.28 -1.52 0.20
C PHE A 312 6.00 -0.01 0.34
N SER A 313 5.99 0.76 -0.75
CA SER A 313 5.74 2.19 -0.70
C SER A 313 4.30 2.50 -0.33
N GLY A 314 3.34 2.11 -1.17
CA GLY A 314 1.93 2.47 -1.03
C GLY A 314 1.61 3.92 -1.41
N ASP A 315 2.63 4.69 -1.83
CA ASP A 315 2.46 6.04 -2.38
C ASP A 315 1.99 6.04 -3.84
N ASP A 316 2.70 5.47 -4.83
CA ASP A 316 3.98 4.72 -4.81
C ASP A 316 5.18 5.49 -5.44
N PHE A 317 6.38 5.42 -4.85
CA PHE A 317 7.63 5.98 -5.40
C PHE A 317 8.88 5.20 -4.94
N TYR A 318 9.66 4.67 -5.89
CA TYR A 318 10.86 3.87 -5.63
C TYR A 318 12.04 4.31 -6.50
N ILE A 319 13.23 4.32 -5.90
CA ILE A 319 14.52 4.36 -6.58
C ILE A 319 15.17 2.99 -6.40
N LEU A 320 15.45 2.30 -7.49
CA LEU A 320 15.97 0.94 -7.50
C LEU A 320 17.44 0.94 -7.93
N GLY A 321 18.26 0.14 -7.27
CA GLY A 321 19.69 -0.01 -7.56
C GLY A 321 19.99 -0.59 -8.95
N SER A 322 18.97 -1.13 -9.63
CA SER A 322 19.03 -1.50 -11.06
C SER A 322 19.02 -0.27 -11.99
N GLY A 323 18.99 0.96 -11.47
CA GLY A 323 18.92 2.20 -12.25
C GLY A 323 17.51 2.57 -12.71
N LEU A 324 16.48 1.93 -12.14
CA LEU A 324 15.08 2.22 -12.41
C LEU A 324 14.50 3.14 -11.34
N VAL A 325 13.57 4.00 -11.74
CA VAL A 325 12.63 4.69 -10.85
C VAL A 325 11.23 4.29 -11.23
N THR A 326 10.46 3.79 -10.26
CA THR A 326 9.08 3.33 -10.46
C THR A 326 8.15 4.15 -9.60
N LEU A 327 7.06 4.64 -10.19
CA LEU A 327 6.05 5.47 -9.53
C LEU A 327 4.71 5.30 -10.25
N GLU A 328 3.61 5.59 -9.58
CA GLU A 328 2.29 5.56 -10.20
C GLU A 328 1.37 6.69 -9.75
N THR A 329 0.19 6.76 -10.36
CA THR A 329 -0.98 7.43 -9.78
C THR A 329 -2.22 6.55 -10.03
N THR A 330 -3.11 6.40 -9.06
CA THR A 330 -4.27 5.49 -9.17
C THR A 330 -5.31 5.97 -10.17
N ILE A 331 -5.62 5.18 -11.19
CA ILE A 331 -6.68 5.46 -12.16
C ILE A 331 -8.04 4.87 -11.74
N GLY A 332 -8.03 3.85 -10.90
CA GLY A 332 -9.20 3.13 -10.42
C GLY A 332 -10.00 2.46 -11.54
N ASN A 333 -11.21 2.03 -11.23
CA ASN A 333 -12.18 1.58 -12.20
C ASN A 333 -13.59 2.06 -11.83
N LYS A 334 -14.38 2.48 -12.83
CA LYS A 334 -15.78 2.93 -12.66
C LYS A 334 -16.76 2.11 -13.50
N ASN A 335 -16.29 1.06 -14.17
CA ASN A 335 -17.11 0.10 -14.88
C ASN A 335 -17.35 -1.15 -14.01
N PRO A 336 -18.54 -1.32 -13.41
CA PRO A 336 -18.82 -2.45 -12.52
C PRO A 336 -18.83 -3.80 -13.25
N ALA A 337 -19.00 -3.82 -14.58
CA ALA A 337 -18.97 -5.06 -15.36
C ALA A 337 -17.59 -5.74 -15.38
N LEU A 338 -16.54 -5.02 -14.98
CA LEU A 338 -15.17 -5.53 -14.90
C LEU A 338 -14.86 -6.20 -13.56
N TRP A 339 -15.66 -5.98 -12.50
CA TRP A 339 -15.40 -6.57 -11.18
C TRP A 339 -15.43 -8.10 -11.16
N LYS A 340 -16.07 -8.73 -12.15
CA LYS A 340 -16.01 -10.18 -12.35
C LYS A 340 -14.60 -10.73 -12.59
N TYR A 341 -13.63 -9.89 -12.93
CA TYR A 341 -12.22 -10.29 -13.10
C TYR A 341 -11.41 -10.20 -11.80
N VAL A 342 -11.97 -9.61 -10.74
CA VAL A 342 -11.36 -9.61 -9.40
C VAL A 342 -11.73 -10.93 -8.73
N GLN A 343 -10.77 -11.86 -8.67
CA GLN A 343 -10.98 -13.22 -8.17
C GLN A 343 -9.94 -13.60 -7.11
N PRO A 344 -10.26 -14.48 -6.15
CA PRO A 344 -9.28 -14.91 -5.18
C PRO A 344 -8.21 -15.84 -5.78
N GLN A 345 -8.53 -16.64 -6.80
CA GLN A 345 -7.54 -17.47 -7.51
C GLN A 345 -7.14 -16.86 -8.85
N GLY A 346 -5.88 -17.05 -9.24
CA GLY A 346 -5.33 -16.50 -10.48
C GLY A 346 -4.99 -15.01 -10.39
N CYS A 347 -5.13 -14.39 -9.23
CA CYS A 347 -4.88 -12.98 -8.97
C CYS A 347 -3.90 -12.82 -7.81
N VAL A 348 -2.79 -12.12 -8.03
CA VAL A 348 -1.89 -11.69 -6.95
C VAL A 348 -2.19 -10.21 -6.69
N LEU A 349 -2.45 -9.85 -5.42
CA LEU A 349 -2.73 -8.45 -5.05
C LEU A 349 -1.58 -7.52 -5.48
N GLU A 350 -1.91 -6.27 -5.77
CA GLU A 350 -1.02 -5.35 -6.47
C GLU A 350 0.28 -5.13 -5.72
N TRP A 351 0.22 -4.92 -4.41
CA TRP A 351 1.41 -4.64 -3.60
C TRP A 351 2.49 -5.74 -3.72
N ILE A 352 2.08 -7.01 -3.87
CA ILE A 352 3.02 -8.12 -4.09
C ILE A 352 3.60 -8.05 -5.51
N ARG A 353 2.75 -7.83 -6.53
CA ARG A 353 3.19 -7.72 -7.93
C ARG A 353 4.17 -6.56 -8.12
N ASN A 354 3.90 -5.43 -7.47
CA ASN A 354 4.76 -4.25 -7.38
C ASN A 354 6.13 -4.62 -6.80
N VAL A 355 6.17 -5.22 -5.60
CA VAL A 355 7.42 -5.64 -4.96
C VAL A 355 8.21 -6.64 -5.82
N VAL A 356 7.54 -7.64 -6.41
CA VAL A 356 8.19 -8.66 -7.25
C VAL A 356 8.76 -8.05 -8.53
N ALA A 357 8.02 -7.13 -9.18
CA ALA A 357 8.49 -6.42 -10.37
C ALA A 357 9.69 -5.52 -10.07
N ASN A 358 9.63 -4.73 -8.98
CA ASN A 358 10.76 -3.89 -8.54
C ASN A 358 12.03 -4.70 -8.27
N ARG A 359 11.88 -5.93 -7.77
CA ARG A 359 13.01 -6.79 -7.43
C ARG A 359 13.66 -7.41 -8.67
N LEU A 360 12.86 -7.91 -9.61
CA LEU A 360 13.34 -8.66 -10.78
C LEU A 360 13.74 -7.79 -11.99
N ALA A 361 13.22 -6.57 -12.11
CA ALA A 361 13.35 -5.79 -13.33
C ALA A 361 14.76 -5.23 -13.57
N LEU A 362 15.23 -5.40 -14.80
CA LEU A 362 16.44 -4.73 -15.34
C LEU A 362 16.08 -3.53 -16.22
N ASP A 363 14.89 -3.48 -16.79
CA ASP A 363 14.41 -2.41 -17.67
C ASP A 363 12.89 -2.26 -17.53
N GLY A 364 12.32 -1.21 -18.17
CA GLY A 364 10.88 -0.97 -18.10
C GLY A 364 10.03 -2.08 -18.73
N ALA A 365 10.54 -2.79 -19.73
CA ALA A 365 9.81 -3.87 -20.39
C ALA A 365 9.70 -5.13 -19.52
N THR A 366 10.80 -5.50 -18.86
CA THR A 366 10.86 -6.61 -17.89
C THR A 366 10.03 -6.30 -16.65
N TRP A 367 10.07 -5.06 -16.13
CA TRP A 367 9.18 -4.64 -15.05
C TRP A 367 7.71 -4.86 -15.42
N ALA A 368 7.30 -4.38 -16.61
CA ALA A 368 5.94 -4.53 -17.10
C ALA A 368 5.53 -5.99 -17.34
N ASP A 369 6.45 -6.85 -17.82
CA ASP A 369 6.17 -8.28 -18.03
C ASP A 369 5.96 -9.04 -16.72
N VAL A 370 6.71 -8.68 -15.67
CA VAL A 370 6.55 -9.28 -14.34
C VAL A 370 5.28 -8.78 -13.67
N PHE A 371 5.06 -7.46 -13.64
CA PHE A 371 3.93 -6.84 -12.92
C PHE A 371 2.56 -7.27 -13.45
N LYS A 372 2.43 -7.49 -14.77
CA LYS A 372 1.13 -7.85 -15.39
C LYS A 372 0.69 -9.29 -15.10
N ARG A 373 1.59 -10.16 -14.60
CA ARG A 373 1.26 -11.56 -14.31
C ARG A 373 0.27 -11.62 -13.15
N PHE A 374 -0.78 -12.44 -13.32
CA PHE A 374 -1.84 -12.59 -12.32
C PHE A 374 -2.46 -11.25 -11.89
N ASN A 375 -2.68 -10.34 -12.85
CA ASN A 375 -3.35 -9.06 -12.62
C ASN A 375 -4.64 -9.25 -11.80
N SER A 376 -4.71 -8.63 -10.63
CA SER A 376 -5.83 -8.72 -9.72
C SER A 376 -7.01 -7.82 -10.07
N GLY A 377 -6.79 -6.78 -10.89
CA GLY A 377 -7.79 -5.72 -11.06
C GLY A 377 -8.03 -4.90 -9.79
N THR A 378 -7.07 -4.90 -8.87
CA THR A 378 -7.10 -4.13 -7.62
C THR A 378 -5.88 -3.22 -7.54
N TYR A 379 -6.04 -2.08 -6.88
CA TYR A 379 -5.13 -0.94 -6.91
C TYR A 379 -4.76 -0.55 -8.36
N ASN A 380 -5.79 -0.16 -9.10
CA ASN A 380 -5.69 0.06 -10.54
C ASN A 380 -4.95 1.36 -10.87
N ASN A 381 -3.71 1.26 -11.36
CA ASN A 381 -2.75 2.36 -11.44
C ASN A 381 -2.23 2.63 -12.86
N GLN A 382 -1.79 3.88 -13.13
CA GLN A 382 -0.87 4.20 -14.23
C GLN A 382 0.56 4.18 -13.68
N TRP A 383 1.29 3.12 -13.98
CA TRP A 383 2.70 2.97 -13.65
C TRP A 383 3.60 3.63 -14.68
N MET A 384 4.56 4.39 -14.19
CA MET A 384 5.66 4.98 -14.95
C MET A 384 6.96 4.31 -14.50
N ILE A 385 7.71 3.78 -15.45
CA ILE A 385 9.00 3.13 -15.20
C ILE A 385 10.06 3.89 -15.98
N VAL A 386 10.86 4.67 -15.26
CA VAL A 386 11.97 5.44 -15.81
C VAL A 386 13.25 4.64 -15.69
N ASP A 387 13.89 4.36 -16.81
CA ASP A 387 15.19 3.69 -16.84
C ASP A 387 16.33 4.70 -17.06
N TYR A 388 16.99 5.10 -15.99
CA TYR A 388 18.13 6.02 -16.07
C TYR A 388 19.34 5.40 -16.78
N LYS A 389 19.44 4.07 -16.91
CA LYS A 389 20.51 3.44 -17.72
C LYS A 389 20.38 3.77 -19.20
N ALA A 390 19.17 4.05 -19.67
CA ALA A 390 18.89 4.46 -21.05
C ALA A 390 18.94 5.98 -21.24
N PHE A 391 19.02 6.77 -20.17
CA PHE A 391 19.16 8.21 -20.25
C PHE A 391 20.62 8.61 -20.40
N LEU A 392 20.94 9.36 -21.46
CA LEU A 392 22.25 9.97 -21.69
C LEU A 392 22.13 11.49 -21.49
N PRO A 393 22.74 12.07 -20.44
CA PRO A 393 22.74 13.52 -20.25
C PRO A 393 23.27 14.25 -21.49
N ASN A 394 22.57 15.30 -21.90
CA ASN A 394 22.79 16.10 -23.11
C ASN A 394 22.59 15.34 -24.44
N GLY A 395 22.15 14.08 -24.38
CA GLY A 395 21.94 13.23 -25.55
C GLY A 395 20.60 13.48 -26.25
N PRO A 396 20.48 13.15 -27.55
CA PRO A 396 19.20 13.12 -28.23
C PRO A 396 18.33 11.95 -27.72
N SER A 397 17.07 11.89 -28.18
CA SER A 397 16.20 10.75 -27.88
C SER A 397 16.85 9.42 -28.31
N PRO A 398 16.97 8.42 -27.41
CA PRO A 398 17.42 7.08 -27.77
C PRO A 398 16.32 6.26 -28.46
N GLY A 399 15.13 6.83 -28.66
CA GLY A 399 13.99 6.20 -29.33
C GLY A 399 13.18 5.22 -28.46
N SER A 400 13.80 4.61 -27.43
CA SER A 400 13.16 3.65 -26.53
C SER A 400 13.86 3.54 -25.16
N ARG A 401 13.30 2.72 -24.28
CA ARG A 401 13.74 2.30 -22.94
C ARG A 401 13.68 3.33 -21.82
N VAL A 402 13.77 4.62 -22.10
CA VAL A 402 13.82 5.65 -21.05
C VAL A 402 12.53 5.71 -20.24
N LEU A 403 11.37 5.59 -20.89
CA LEU A 403 10.07 5.64 -20.21
C LEU A 403 9.15 4.54 -20.72
N THR A 404 8.73 3.65 -19.83
CA THR A 404 7.64 2.69 -20.06
C THR A 404 6.42 3.10 -19.25
N ILE A 405 5.25 3.12 -19.88
CA ILE A 405 3.95 3.36 -19.24
C ILE A 405 3.15 2.06 -19.25
N LEU A 406 2.61 1.70 -18.09
CA LEU A 406 1.70 0.58 -17.90
C LEU A 406 0.42 1.07 -17.22
N GLU A 407 -0.74 0.69 -17.73
CA GLU A 407 -2.02 0.96 -17.08
C GLU A 407 -2.77 -0.33 -16.81
N GLN A 408 -3.32 -0.46 -15.61
CA GLN A 408 -4.04 -1.63 -15.14
C GLN A 408 -5.49 -1.29 -14.81
N ILE A 409 -6.42 -2.11 -15.29
CA ILE A 409 -7.81 -2.21 -14.80
C ILE A 409 -8.19 -3.71 -14.68
N PRO A 410 -9.34 -4.08 -14.09
CA PRO A 410 -9.71 -5.49 -13.98
C PRO A 410 -9.84 -6.17 -15.34
N GLY A 411 -9.03 -7.22 -15.56
CA GLY A 411 -9.00 -7.98 -16.80
C GLY A 411 -8.22 -7.36 -17.97
N MET A 412 -7.58 -6.20 -17.80
CA MET A 412 -6.84 -5.53 -18.86
C MET A 412 -5.59 -4.80 -18.33
N VAL A 413 -4.45 -5.05 -18.98
CA VAL A 413 -3.21 -4.29 -18.77
C VAL A 413 -2.69 -3.84 -20.13
N VAL A 414 -2.43 -2.55 -20.29
CA VAL A 414 -1.85 -1.98 -21.52
C VAL A 414 -0.46 -1.45 -21.19
N VAL A 415 0.51 -1.75 -22.05
CA VAL A 415 1.92 -1.37 -21.89
C VAL A 415 2.42 -0.70 -23.16
N ALA A 416 3.13 0.41 -23.03
CA ALA A 416 3.84 1.03 -24.14
C ALA A 416 5.12 1.73 -23.68
N ASP A 417 6.13 1.69 -24.54
CA ASP A 417 7.26 2.61 -24.44
C ASP A 417 6.81 4.02 -24.90
N LYS A 418 7.05 5.02 -24.05
CA LYS A 418 6.70 6.43 -24.29
C LYS A 418 7.93 7.34 -24.32
N THR A 419 9.11 6.78 -24.59
CA THR A 419 10.36 7.54 -24.76
C THR A 419 10.25 8.59 -25.86
N ALA A 420 9.73 8.22 -27.04
CA ALA A 420 9.55 9.17 -28.14
C ALA A 420 8.61 10.33 -27.77
N GLU A 421 7.53 10.05 -27.03
CA GLU A 421 6.60 11.07 -26.55
C GLU A 421 7.28 11.99 -25.53
N LEU A 422 7.96 11.43 -24.53
CA LEU A 422 8.69 12.19 -23.51
C LEU A 422 9.72 13.15 -24.12
N TYR A 423 10.50 12.71 -25.10
CA TYR A 423 11.50 13.59 -25.74
C TYR A 423 10.84 14.63 -26.66
N LYS A 424 9.68 14.32 -27.25
CA LYS A 424 8.96 15.24 -28.14
C LYS A 424 8.27 16.36 -27.35
N THR A 425 7.58 16.04 -26.26
CA THR A 425 6.85 17.01 -25.43
C THR A 425 7.71 17.58 -24.31
N THR A 426 8.86 16.96 -24.02
CA THR A 426 9.79 17.23 -22.91
C THR A 426 9.27 16.89 -21.51
N TYR A 427 8.08 16.28 -21.40
CA TYR A 427 7.55 15.84 -20.11
C TYR A 427 6.48 14.74 -20.24
N TRP A 428 6.26 14.01 -19.15
CA TRP A 428 5.10 13.15 -18.93
C TRP A 428 4.44 13.52 -17.59
N ALA A 429 3.13 13.77 -17.60
CA ALA A 429 2.37 14.08 -16.39
C ALA A 429 1.31 13.00 -16.12
N SER A 430 1.08 12.69 -14.84
CA SER A 430 0.08 11.72 -14.39
C SER A 430 -0.79 12.29 -13.27
N TYR A 431 -2.10 12.02 -13.32
CA TYR A 431 -3.11 12.70 -12.50
C TYR A 431 -4.44 11.92 -12.41
N ASN A 432 -4.39 10.62 -12.12
CA ASN A 432 -5.57 9.77 -11.90
C ASN A 432 -6.51 9.50 -13.09
N ILE A 433 -6.10 9.87 -14.30
CA ILE A 433 -6.88 9.60 -15.51
C ILE A 433 -6.01 8.79 -16.46
N PRO A 434 -6.46 7.63 -16.95
CA PRO A 434 -5.69 6.79 -17.87
C PRO A 434 -5.46 7.51 -19.20
N TYR A 435 -4.23 7.43 -19.66
CA TYR A 435 -3.73 7.92 -20.94
C TYR A 435 -4.19 7.03 -22.10
N PHE A 436 -4.15 5.69 -21.95
CA PHE A 436 -4.50 4.81 -23.06
C PHE A 436 -6.01 4.86 -23.28
N GLU A 437 -6.44 5.30 -24.46
CA GLU A 437 -7.86 5.46 -24.81
C GLU A 437 -8.68 4.17 -24.58
N THR A 438 -8.08 3.00 -24.83
CA THR A 438 -8.70 1.71 -24.55
C THR A 438 -9.01 1.51 -23.07
N VAL A 439 -8.09 1.91 -22.19
CA VAL A 439 -8.26 1.83 -20.73
C VAL A 439 -9.28 2.86 -20.27
N PHE A 440 -9.18 4.10 -20.76
CA PHE A 440 -10.14 5.18 -20.48
C PHE A 440 -11.59 4.79 -20.82
N ASN A 441 -11.78 4.18 -22.01
CA ASN A 441 -13.09 3.74 -22.46
C ASN A 441 -13.59 2.53 -21.66
N ALA A 442 -12.74 1.52 -21.45
CA ALA A 442 -13.13 0.29 -20.76
C ALA A 442 -13.44 0.51 -19.27
N SER A 443 -12.75 1.44 -18.61
CA SER A 443 -12.97 1.78 -17.19
C SER A 443 -14.20 2.67 -16.94
N GLY A 444 -14.90 3.10 -17.99
CA GLY A 444 -16.17 3.80 -17.90
C GLY A 444 -16.10 5.32 -17.81
N LEU A 445 -14.94 5.94 -18.04
CA LEU A 445 -14.76 7.39 -17.85
C LEU A 445 -15.49 8.24 -18.90
N GLN A 446 -15.79 7.71 -20.09
CA GLN A 446 -16.58 8.42 -21.10
C GLN A 446 -17.95 8.87 -20.56
N ALA A 447 -18.61 8.03 -19.75
CA ALA A 447 -19.89 8.38 -19.14
C ALA A 447 -19.75 9.53 -18.13
N LEU A 448 -18.66 9.55 -17.36
CA LEU A 448 -18.38 10.63 -16.40
C LEU A 448 -18.00 11.93 -17.10
N VAL A 449 -17.30 11.89 -18.24
CA VAL A 449 -17.08 13.07 -19.08
C VAL A 449 -18.40 13.60 -19.60
N ALA A 450 -19.31 12.75 -20.08
CA ALA A 450 -20.62 13.19 -20.55
C ALA A 450 -21.47 13.82 -19.42
N GLN A 451 -21.34 13.33 -18.18
CA GLN A 451 -22.12 13.79 -17.04
C GLN A 451 -21.54 15.04 -16.34
N TYR A 452 -20.23 15.08 -16.14
CA TYR A 452 -19.53 16.08 -15.32
C TYR A 452 -18.51 16.92 -16.10
N GLY A 453 -18.33 16.65 -17.38
CA GLY A 453 -17.49 17.43 -18.28
C GLY A 453 -15.99 17.19 -18.11
N ASP A 454 -15.23 18.26 -18.34
CA ASP A 454 -13.78 18.23 -18.49
C ASP A 454 -13.02 17.76 -17.24
N TRP A 455 -13.65 17.71 -16.06
CA TRP A 455 -13.00 17.23 -14.83
C TRP A 455 -12.54 15.76 -14.97
N PHE A 456 -13.28 14.94 -15.72
CA PHE A 456 -12.91 13.55 -16.02
C PHE A 456 -12.22 13.38 -17.38
N SER A 457 -11.95 14.47 -18.10
CA SER A 457 -11.23 14.42 -19.39
C SER A 457 -9.73 14.32 -19.15
N TYR A 458 -9.06 13.41 -19.88
CA TYR A 458 -7.62 13.23 -19.78
C TYR A 458 -6.82 14.52 -20.03
N THR A 459 -7.15 15.29 -21.07
CA THR A 459 -6.37 16.48 -21.43
C THR A 459 -6.92 17.79 -20.88
N LYS A 460 -8.15 17.81 -20.34
CA LYS A 460 -8.85 19.06 -19.99
C LYS A 460 -9.19 19.23 -18.52
N ASN A 461 -8.94 18.21 -17.69
CA ASN A 461 -9.09 18.34 -16.25
C ASN A 461 -8.13 19.42 -15.69
N PRO A 462 -8.41 19.97 -14.48
CA PRO A 462 -7.61 21.04 -13.89
C PRO A 462 -6.11 20.75 -13.82
N ARG A 463 -5.70 19.56 -13.35
CA ARG A 463 -4.28 19.19 -13.24
C ARG A 463 -3.60 19.07 -14.59
N ALA A 464 -4.26 18.47 -15.58
CA ALA A 464 -3.74 18.41 -16.94
C ALA A 464 -3.47 19.83 -17.50
N LYS A 465 -4.40 20.76 -17.29
CA LYS A 465 -4.25 22.16 -17.74
C LYS A 465 -3.14 22.90 -16.99
N ILE A 466 -3.02 22.70 -15.68
CA ILE A 466 -1.93 23.30 -14.89
C ILE A 466 -0.58 22.76 -15.36
N PHE A 467 -0.42 21.44 -15.53
CA PHE A 467 0.81 20.86 -16.08
C PHE A 467 1.13 21.39 -17.48
N GLN A 468 0.15 21.47 -18.38
CA GLN A 468 0.35 22.02 -19.73
C GLN A 468 0.88 23.46 -19.70
N ARG A 469 0.39 24.28 -18.77
CA ARG A 469 0.82 25.68 -18.60
C ARG A 469 2.21 25.78 -17.95
N ASP A 470 2.45 25.01 -16.88
CA ASP A 470 3.52 25.32 -15.93
C ASP A 470 4.70 24.34 -15.95
N GLN A 471 4.60 23.16 -16.58
CA GLN A 471 5.69 22.16 -16.57
C GLN A 471 7.01 22.70 -17.14
N SER A 472 6.92 23.66 -18.07
CA SER A 472 8.10 24.24 -18.72
C SER A 472 8.92 25.15 -17.79
N LEU A 473 8.32 25.59 -16.68
CA LEU A 473 8.98 26.39 -15.64
C LEU A 473 9.85 25.53 -14.70
N VAL A 474 9.72 24.20 -14.77
CA VAL A 474 10.57 23.29 -14.02
C VAL A 474 11.91 23.14 -14.73
N GLU A 475 12.88 23.94 -14.27
CA GLU A 475 14.25 23.97 -14.79
C GLU A 475 15.28 23.31 -13.87
N ASP A 476 14.92 23.01 -12.62
CA ASP A 476 15.76 22.35 -11.63
C ASP A 476 14.93 21.60 -10.57
N MET A 477 15.61 21.07 -9.54
CA MET A 477 15.00 20.32 -8.44
C MET A 477 14.05 21.17 -7.58
N ASP A 478 14.38 22.44 -7.30
CA ASP A 478 13.57 23.30 -6.44
C ASP A 478 12.32 23.78 -7.18
N ALA A 479 12.46 24.10 -8.48
CA ALA A 479 11.35 24.39 -9.36
C ALA A 479 10.40 23.18 -9.50
N MET A 480 10.94 21.96 -9.53
CA MET A 480 10.15 20.73 -9.52
C MET A 480 9.35 20.59 -8.22
N VAL A 481 10.01 20.76 -7.07
CA VAL A 481 9.33 20.76 -5.76
C VAL A 481 8.20 21.79 -5.73
N ARG A 482 8.46 23.02 -6.18
CA ARG A 482 7.46 24.11 -6.20
C ARG A 482 6.24 23.75 -7.04
N LEU A 483 6.41 23.20 -8.24
CA LEU A 483 5.27 22.80 -9.07
C LEU A 483 4.51 21.62 -8.44
N MET A 484 5.22 20.63 -7.91
CA MET A 484 4.58 19.47 -7.27
C MET A 484 3.91 19.80 -5.93
N ARG A 485 4.27 20.94 -5.31
CA ARG A 485 3.57 21.53 -4.15
C ARG A 485 2.49 22.53 -4.54
N TYR A 486 2.32 22.84 -5.82
CA TYR A 486 1.50 23.96 -6.25
C TYR A 486 0.02 23.79 -5.90
N ASN A 487 -0.49 24.76 -5.13
CA ASN A 487 -1.91 24.97 -4.88
C ASN A 487 -2.14 26.44 -4.53
N ASP A 488 -2.78 27.17 -5.43
CA ASP A 488 -3.20 28.55 -5.24
C ASP A 488 -4.68 28.70 -5.63
N PHE A 489 -5.51 27.75 -5.16
CA PHE A 489 -6.87 27.54 -5.68
C PHE A 489 -7.79 28.75 -5.59
N LEU A 490 -7.52 29.69 -4.68
CA LEU A 490 -8.28 30.93 -4.52
C LEU A 490 -8.02 31.93 -5.65
N HIS A 491 -6.88 31.85 -6.32
CA HIS A 491 -6.42 32.84 -7.31
C HIS A 491 -6.15 32.23 -8.69
N ASP A 492 -5.91 30.92 -8.82
CA ASP A 492 -5.72 30.26 -10.11
C ASP A 492 -7.08 30.03 -10.82
N PRO A 493 -7.31 30.61 -12.01
CA PRO A 493 -8.52 30.37 -12.79
C PRO A 493 -8.72 28.89 -13.18
N LEU A 494 -7.65 28.09 -13.25
CA LEU A 494 -7.74 26.65 -13.53
C LEU A 494 -8.29 25.84 -12.35
N SER A 495 -8.33 26.43 -11.15
CA SER A 495 -8.90 25.81 -9.96
C SER A 495 -10.41 26.04 -9.80
N LEU A 496 -11.03 26.83 -10.69
CA LEU A 496 -12.46 27.12 -10.66
C LEU A 496 -13.28 25.90 -11.10
N CYS A 497 -14.19 25.46 -10.24
CA CYS A 497 -15.26 24.53 -10.52
C CYS A 497 -16.55 25.32 -10.82
N GLU A 498 -16.95 25.38 -12.10
CA GLU A 498 -18.13 26.13 -12.53
C GLU A 498 -19.45 25.61 -11.94
N ALA A 499 -19.51 24.31 -11.62
CA ALA A 499 -20.66 23.66 -11.00
C ALA A 499 -20.66 23.75 -9.46
N CYS A 500 -19.64 24.37 -8.86
CA CYS A 500 -19.49 24.47 -7.41
C CYS A 500 -19.92 25.84 -6.88
N ASN A 501 -20.28 25.87 -5.59
CA ASN A 501 -20.42 27.11 -4.84
C ASN A 501 -19.74 26.96 -3.47
N PRO A 502 -18.61 27.65 -3.19
CA PRO A 502 -17.93 28.61 -4.06
C PRO A 502 -17.25 27.95 -5.27
N LYS A 503 -16.90 28.77 -6.29
CA LYS A 503 -16.25 28.26 -7.51
C LYS A 503 -14.81 27.78 -7.28
N PRO A 504 -13.91 28.52 -6.59
CA PRO A 504 -12.60 28.00 -6.21
C PRO A 504 -12.72 26.69 -5.45
N ASN A 505 -11.98 25.66 -5.86
CA ASN A 505 -11.96 24.38 -5.15
C ASN A 505 -10.52 23.89 -4.95
N ALA A 506 -10.17 23.58 -3.70
CA ALA A 506 -8.83 23.21 -3.29
C ALA A 506 -8.38 21.81 -3.75
N GLU A 507 -9.28 21.00 -4.32
CA GLU A 507 -8.96 19.75 -5.01
C GLU A 507 -8.34 20.01 -6.40
N ASN A 508 -8.70 21.12 -7.05
CA ASN A 508 -8.30 21.44 -8.43
C ASN A 508 -6.89 22.08 -8.48
N ALA A 509 -5.89 21.36 -7.97
CA ALA A 509 -4.49 21.78 -7.89
C ALA A 509 -3.55 20.59 -8.10
N ILE A 510 -2.23 20.80 -8.22
CA ILE A 510 -1.27 19.68 -8.31
C ILE A 510 -1.16 18.96 -6.97
N SER A 511 -1.13 19.70 -5.86
CA SER A 511 -1.17 19.18 -4.49
C SER A 511 -2.46 19.63 -3.80
N ALA A 512 -3.50 18.80 -3.83
CA ALA A 512 -4.80 19.13 -3.26
C ALA A 512 -4.76 19.51 -1.77
N ARG A 513 -5.73 20.34 -1.34
CA ARG A 513 -5.95 20.79 0.04
C ARG A 513 -7.44 20.76 0.38
N SER A 514 -8.07 19.58 0.26
CA SER A 514 -9.52 19.43 0.38
C SER A 514 -10.05 19.87 1.76
N ASP A 515 -9.19 20.00 2.77
CA ASP A 515 -9.54 20.55 4.09
C ASP A 515 -9.97 22.02 4.05
N LEU A 516 -9.49 22.78 3.06
CA LEU A 516 -9.75 24.21 2.90
C LEU A 516 -11.06 24.51 2.17
N ASN A 517 -11.71 23.50 1.58
CA ASN A 517 -13.05 23.65 1.01
C ASN A 517 -14.07 23.88 2.14
N PRO A 518 -15.08 24.76 1.99
CA PRO A 518 -16.07 24.99 3.03
C PRO A 518 -16.99 23.78 3.24
N ALA A 519 -17.25 23.41 4.51
CA ALA A 519 -18.11 22.28 4.88
C ALA A 519 -19.52 22.36 4.27
N ASN A 520 -20.05 23.57 4.15
CA ASN A 520 -21.40 23.88 3.66
C ASN A 520 -21.43 24.27 2.17
N GLY A 521 -20.36 24.01 1.43
CA GLY A 521 -20.33 24.27 -0.01
C GLY A 521 -21.24 23.32 -0.80
N SER A 522 -21.63 23.75 -1.98
CA SER A 522 -22.36 22.92 -2.95
C SER A 522 -21.39 22.36 -3.97
N TYR A 523 -21.34 21.04 -4.08
CA TYR A 523 -20.39 20.32 -4.92
C TYR A 523 -21.11 19.25 -5.75
N PRO A 524 -20.72 19.04 -7.03
CA PRO A 524 -21.39 18.09 -7.91
C PRO A 524 -21.07 16.62 -7.62
N PHE A 525 -19.97 16.33 -6.92
CA PHE A 525 -19.55 14.99 -6.50
C PHE A 525 -18.53 15.06 -5.35
N GLN A 526 -18.38 13.93 -4.64
CA GLN A 526 -17.75 13.85 -3.32
C GLN A 526 -16.27 14.30 -3.26
N ALA A 527 -15.49 14.10 -4.32
CA ALA A 527 -14.07 14.50 -4.33
C ALA A 527 -13.84 15.98 -4.06
N LEU A 528 -14.80 16.82 -4.47
CA LEU A 528 -14.73 18.27 -4.34
C LEU A 528 -15.20 18.77 -2.96
N HIS A 529 -15.66 17.88 -2.09
CA HIS A 529 -16.12 18.24 -0.74
C HIS A 529 -14.94 18.58 0.18
N GLN A 530 -15.29 19.12 1.35
CA GLN A 530 -14.35 19.22 2.46
C GLN A 530 -13.97 17.82 2.97
N ARG A 531 -12.67 17.52 3.00
CA ARG A 531 -12.14 16.21 3.45
C ARG A 531 -10.80 16.41 4.16
N ALA A 532 -10.48 15.55 5.13
CA ALA A 532 -9.13 15.46 5.70
C ALA A 532 -8.19 14.72 4.72
N HIS A 533 -8.07 15.25 3.51
CA HIS A 533 -7.43 14.61 2.36
C HIS A 533 -6.77 15.67 1.48
N GLY A 534 -5.70 15.30 0.78
CA GLY A 534 -4.99 16.18 -0.13
C GLY A 534 -3.61 15.63 -0.45
N GLY A 535 -2.77 16.43 -1.10
CA GLY A 535 -1.36 16.09 -1.30
C GLY A 535 -0.58 16.14 0.01
N ILE A 536 0.03 15.03 0.43
CA ILE A 536 0.66 14.85 1.76
C ILE A 536 2.19 14.78 1.75
N ASP A 537 2.81 14.84 0.57
CA ASP A 537 4.26 14.88 0.42
C ASP A 537 4.68 15.40 -0.95
N VAL A 538 5.98 15.48 -1.19
CA VAL A 538 6.56 15.41 -2.54
C VAL A 538 7.89 14.68 -2.45
N LYS A 539 8.20 13.81 -3.41
CA LYS A 539 9.50 13.17 -3.60
C LYS A 539 10.02 13.51 -4.99
N VAL A 540 11.28 13.89 -5.10
CA VAL A 540 11.93 14.25 -6.38
C VAL A 540 13.30 13.60 -6.45
N THR A 541 13.64 13.02 -7.59
CA THR A 541 14.99 12.56 -7.90
C THR A 541 15.42 13.02 -9.30
N SER A 542 16.71 12.89 -9.57
CA SER A 542 17.33 13.21 -10.87
C SER A 542 18.27 12.08 -11.28
N PHE A 543 18.86 12.14 -12.48
CA PHE A 543 19.84 11.14 -12.91
C PHE A 543 20.99 10.98 -11.90
N THR A 544 21.51 12.08 -11.38
CA THR A 544 22.62 12.05 -10.42
C THR A 544 22.15 11.57 -9.04
N LEU A 545 21.00 12.05 -8.54
CA LEU A 545 20.51 11.63 -7.23
C LEU A 545 20.13 10.15 -7.21
N ALA A 546 19.47 9.64 -8.26
CA ALA A 546 19.09 8.23 -8.35
C ALA A 546 20.31 7.30 -8.41
N LYS A 547 21.41 7.72 -9.07
CA LYS A 547 22.68 6.97 -9.08
C LYS A 547 23.26 6.76 -7.67
N TYR A 548 23.04 7.71 -6.77
CA TYR A 548 23.45 7.65 -5.36
C TYR A 548 22.26 7.34 -4.43
N MET A 549 21.25 6.62 -4.93
CA MET A 549 20.07 6.15 -4.17
C MET A 549 19.42 7.25 -3.31
N SER A 550 19.34 8.47 -3.84
CA SER A 550 18.94 9.67 -3.09
C SER A 550 17.75 10.39 -3.72
N MET A 551 17.05 11.17 -2.90
CA MET A 551 15.93 12.02 -3.31
C MET A 551 15.88 13.30 -2.46
N LEU A 552 15.17 14.31 -2.96
CA LEU A 552 14.55 15.33 -2.13
C LEU A 552 13.17 14.83 -1.70
N ALA A 553 12.81 15.06 -0.44
CA ALA A 553 11.50 14.72 0.09
C ALA A 553 10.97 15.83 1.00
N ALA A 554 9.71 16.23 0.84
CA ALA A 554 9.02 17.13 1.76
C ALA A 554 7.75 16.46 2.28
N SER A 555 7.52 16.49 3.60
CA SER A 555 6.36 15.84 4.24
C SER A 555 5.25 16.83 4.56
N GLY A 556 4.02 16.35 4.66
CA GLY A 556 2.83 17.11 5.05
C GLY A 556 2.12 17.81 3.90
N PRO A 557 0.96 18.44 4.15
CA PRO A 557 0.23 19.19 3.14
C PRO A 557 0.99 20.42 2.63
N THR A 558 0.71 20.85 1.40
CA THR A 558 1.35 22.06 0.85
C THR A 558 0.99 23.31 1.63
N TRP A 559 1.96 24.20 1.81
CA TRP A 559 1.84 25.47 2.53
C TRP A 559 2.54 26.64 1.81
N ASP A 560 2.95 26.46 0.55
CA ASP A 560 3.66 27.49 -0.23
C ASP A 560 2.80 28.74 -0.43
N GLN A 561 1.51 28.54 -0.75
CA GLN A 561 0.51 29.60 -0.99
C GLN A 561 -0.81 29.34 -0.25
N CYS A 562 -0.94 28.20 0.43
CA CYS A 562 -2.04 27.85 1.31
C CYS A 562 -1.61 28.02 2.77
N PRO A 563 -2.53 28.33 3.71
CA PRO A 563 -2.19 28.30 5.13
C PRO A 563 -1.70 26.89 5.52
N PRO A 564 -0.62 26.77 6.31
CA PRO A 564 -0.14 25.48 6.81
C PRO A 564 -1.26 24.70 7.49
N PHE A 565 -1.33 23.39 7.24
CA PHE A 565 -2.29 22.54 7.92
C PHE A 565 -1.91 22.40 9.41
N GLN A 566 -2.89 22.54 10.29
CA GLN A 566 -2.72 22.36 11.73
C GLN A 566 -3.91 21.58 12.30
N TRP A 567 -3.67 20.39 12.87
CA TRP A 567 -4.74 19.51 13.38
C TRP A 567 -5.67 20.24 14.34
N SER A 568 -5.12 20.89 15.37
CA SER A 568 -5.84 21.62 16.42
C SER A 568 -6.64 22.83 15.92
N LYS A 569 -6.30 23.36 14.74
CA LYS A 569 -7.01 24.48 14.10
C LYS A 569 -7.74 24.07 12.82
N SER A 570 -7.92 22.77 12.62
CA SER A 570 -8.67 22.23 11.51
C SER A 570 -10.07 21.79 11.96
N PRO A 571 -11.03 21.67 11.02
CA PRO A 571 -12.32 21.03 11.28
C PRO A 571 -12.21 19.55 11.69
N PHE A 572 -11.01 18.97 11.63
CA PHE A 572 -10.72 17.56 11.85
C PHE A 572 -9.94 17.29 13.15
N HIS A 573 -9.90 18.26 14.06
CA HIS A 573 -9.15 18.17 15.33
C HIS A 573 -9.50 16.93 16.19
N SER A 574 -10.66 16.30 15.96
CA SER A 574 -11.14 15.13 16.68
C SER A 574 -10.71 13.79 16.06
N MET A 575 -10.19 13.80 14.82
CA MET A 575 -9.67 12.58 14.19
C MET A 575 -8.40 12.13 14.89
N LEU A 576 -8.21 10.81 14.98
CA LEU A 576 -7.06 10.21 15.66
C LEU A 576 -5.80 10.35 14.77
N HIS A 577 -4.75 10.96 15.32
CA HIS A 577 -3.50 11.26 14.61
C HIS A 577 -2.27 11.07 15.54
N MET A 578 -2.23 9.95 16.26
CA MET A 578 -1.14 9.62 17.20
C MET A 578 0.22 9.72 16.52
N GLY A 579 1.19 10.33 17.21
CA GLY A 579 2.57 10.51 16.75
C GLY A 579 2.75 11.54 15.64
N GLN A 580 1.68 12.15 15.12
CA GLN A 580 1.80 13.21 14.12
C GLN A 580 2.06 14.57 14.76
N PRO A 581 2.87 15.44 14.12
CA PRO A 581 2.95 16.86 14.45
C PRO A 581 1.58 17.52 14.33
N ASP A 582 1.27 18.45 15.24
CA ASP A 582 0.04 19.24 15.17
C ASP A 582 0.08 20.17 13.94
N LEU A 583 1.16 20.94 13.78
CA LEU A 583 1.40 21.85 12.66
C LEU A 583 2.32 21.19 11.62
N TRP A 584 1.92 21.25 10.36
CA TRP A 584 2.67 20.71 9.23
C TRP A 584 3.23 21.86 8.38
N MET A 585 4.49 22.22 8.65
CA MET A 585 5.20 23.30 7.97
C MET A 585 6.65 22.89 7.64
N PHE A 586 6.82 21.65 7.20
CA PHE A 586 8.13 21.08 6.89
C PHE A 586 8.60 21.48 5.50
N SER A 587 9.89 21.82 5.40
CA SER A 587 10.59 22.10 4.15
C SER A 587 11.14 20.82 3.52
N PRO A 588 11.47 20.83 2.22
CA PRO A 588 12.16 19.72 1.58
C PRO A 588 13.50 19.44 2.26
N ILE A 589 13.82 18.17 2.41
CA ILE A 589 15.12 17.69 2.87
C ILE A 589 15.74 16.80 1.82
N ARG A 590 17.07 16.79 1.75
CA ARG A 590 17.78 15.72 1.06
C ARG A 590 17.78 14.49 1.94
N VAL A 591 17.62 13.34 1.31
CA VAL A 591 17.75 12.03 1.94
C VAL A 591 19.12 11.45 1.52
N PRO A 592 20.25 11.74 2.23
CA PRO A 592 21.59 11.15 1.98
C PRO A 592 21.87 9.79 2.66
N TRP A 593 21.99 8.69 1.89
CA TRP A 593 22.28 7.34 2.42
C TRP A 593 23.55 6.71 1.81
N ASP A 594 24.19 7.44 0.88
CA ASP A 594 25.37 7.06 0.10
C ASP A 594 26.42 8.18 0.14
#